data_AF-A0A815N6L7-F1
#
_entry.id   AF-A0A815N6L7-F1
#
_cell.length_a   1.000
_cell.length_b   1.000
_cell.length_c   1.000
_cell.angle_alpha   90.00
_cell.angle_beta   90.00
_cell.angle_gamma   90.00
#
_symmetry.space_group_name_H-M   'P 1'
#
loop_
_entity.id
_entity.type
_entity.pdbx_description
1 polymer ?
#
loop_
_entity_poly.entity_id
_entity_poly.type
_entity_poly.pdbx_seq_one_letter_code
_entity_poly.pdbx_strand_id
1 'polypeptide(L)'
;MIYFCLEDLPEQYRSRIDFINLVAICPTKIFKDNMKAKRFLQPIIDNLNQLQVNGLFINGVHIKFSFSTMVADNLAAHVIGGFQLNFNSGYFCRRCYIKYADKNLPILMSKADTRTSTDHDKFIEKMIQNPYESPLMGITRKSTFEQLIGFHPIMSLPGDLMHDFIEGICPLVMMAILKQASSMRLVTYGEI
;
A
#
# COMPACT_ATOMS: atom_id res chain seq x y z
N MET A 1 6.93 -1.45 -11.14
CA MET A 1 6.62 -0.32 -12.05
C MET A 1 5.82 0.68 -11.24
N ILE A 2 5.89 1.97 -11.56
CA ILE A 2 5.15 3.03 -10.86
C ILE A 2 4.28 3.72 -11.89
N TYR A 3 2.98 3.76 -11.62
CA TYR A 3 1.98 4.42 -12.45
C TYR A 3 1.34 5.56 -11.67
N PHE A 4 0.72 6.50 -12.39
CA PHE A 4 -0.15 7.49 -11.79
C PHE A 4 -1.45 7.60 -12.57
N CYS A 5 -2.50 7.96 -11.85
CA CYS A 5 -3.81 8.32 -12.38
C CYS A 5 -4.27 9.60 -11.70
N LEU A 6 -5.11 10.39 -12.38
CA LEU A 6 -5.76 11.55 -11.77
C LEU A 6 -7.09 11.11 -11.16
N GLU A 7 -7.25 11.29 -9.85
CA GLU A 7 -8.50 10.92 -9.16
C GLU A 7 -9.67 11.82 -9.55
N ASP A 8 -9.44 13.08 -9.90
CA ASP A 8 -10.49 14.04 -10.26
C ASP A 8 -11.05 13.85 -11.69
N LEU A 9 -10.72 12.73 -12.34
CA LEU A 9 -11.36 12.35 -13.60
C LEU A 9 -12.76 11.79 -13.34
N PRO A 10 -13.75 12.11 -14.20
CA PRO A 10 -15.06 11.43 -14.16
C PRO A 10 -14.91 9.90 -14.20
N GLU A 11 -15.76 9.19 -13.46
CA GLU A 11 -15.64 7.74 -13.21
C GLU A 11 -15.48 6.91 -14.50
N GLN A 12 -16.20 7.29 -15.55
CA GLN A 12 -16.16 6.65 -16.88
C GLN A 12 -14.77 6.68 -17.57
N TYR A 13 -13.85 7.51 -17.09
CA TYR A 13 -12.49 7.63 -17.61
C TYR A 13 -11.44 6.98 -16.71
N ARG A 14 -11.72 6.81 -15.41
CA ARG A 14 -10.73 6.32 -14.42
C ARG A 14 -10.20 4.91 -14.72
N SER A 15 -10.99 4.07 -15.38
CA SER A 15 -10.61 2.68 -15.71
C SER A 15 -10.06 2.50 -17.12
N ARG A 16 -9.92 3.57 -17.93
CA ARG A 16 -9.34 3.45 -19.27
C ARG A 16 -7.81 3.49 -19.18
N ILE A 17 -7.16 2.60 -19.93
CA ILE A 17 -5.70 2.48 -19.98
C ILE A 17 -5.04 3.82 -20.35
N ASP A 18 -5.68 4.62 -21.19
CA ASP A 18 -5.20 5.94 -21.62
C ASP A 18 -4.95 6.93 -20.46
N PHE A 19 -5.59 6.72 -19.31
CA PHE A 19 -5.42 7.57 -18.12
C PHE A 19 -4.53 6.95 -17.04
N ILE A 20 -3.95 5.77 -17.31
CA ILE A 20 -2.97 5.10 -16.45
C ILE A 20 -1.58 5.34 -17.05
N ASN A 21 -0.84 6.27 -16.45
CA ASN A 21 0.40 6.75 -17.03
C ASN A 21 1.60 6.18 -16.29
N LEU A 22 2.53 5.59 -17.04
CA LEU A 22 3.77 5.04 -16.48
C LEU A 22 4.71 6.19 -16.09
N VAL A 23 5.08 6.26 -14.81
CA VAL A 23 6.07 7.22 -14.29
C VAL A 23 7.47 6.64 -14.39
N ALA A 24 7.64 5.39 -13.93
CA ALA A 24 8.97 4.83 -13.77
C ALA A 24 8.99 3.30 -13.75
N ILE A 25 10.10 2.72 -14.23
CA ILE A 25 10.39 1.28 -14.14
C ILE A 25 11.63 1.11 -13.26
N CYS A 26 11.50 0.36 -12.17
CA CYS A 26 12.59 0.03 -11.26
C CYS A 26 12.84 -1.47 -11.25
N PRO A 27 14.08 -1.93 -11.51
CA PRO A 27 14.46 -3.31 -11.24
C PRO A 27 14.31 -3.65 -9.76
N THR A 28 13.73 -4.81 -9.45
CA THR A 28 13.51 -5.27 -8.06
C THR A 28 14.79 -5.30 -7.23
N LYS A 29 15.95 -5.59 -7.85
CA LYS A 29 17.26 -5.58 -7.17
C LYS A 29 17.64 -4.19 -6.62
N ILE A 30 17.22 -3.13 -7.32
CA ILE A 30 17.43 -1.74 -6.88
C ILE A 30 16.42 -1.40 -5.79
N PHE A 31 15.15 -1.79 -5.99
CA PHE A 31 14.07 -1.45 -5.05
C PHE A 31 14.17 -2.16 -3.69
N LYS A 32 14.82 -3.33 -3.62
CA LYS A 32 15.08 -4.06 -2.36
C LYS A 32 16.19 -3.45 -1.50
N ASP A 33 17.03 -2.61 -2.07
CA ASP A 33 18.11 -1.91 -1.37
C ASP A 33 17.61 -0.52 -0.98
N ASN A 34 17.54 -0.24 0.33
CA ASN A 34 16.92 0.99 0.83
C ASN A 34 17.58 2.27 0.30
N MET A 35 18.91 2.29 0.19
CA MET A 35 19.62 3.47 -0.30
C MET A 35 19.36 3.68 -1.80
N LYS A 36 19.38 2.60 -2.57
CA LYS A 36 19.11 2.65 -4.00
C LYS A 36 17.64 2.96 -4.30
N ALA A 37 16.71 2.42 -3.52
CA ALA A 37 15.29 2.74 -3.60
C ALA A 37 15.04 4.22 -3.31
N LYS A 38 15.63 4.77 -2.24
CA LYS A 38 15.53 6.20 -1.91
C LYS A 38 16.07 7.07 -3.05
N ARG A 39 17.27 6.76 -3.57
CA ARG A 39 17.85 7.49 -4.71
C ARG A 39 17.01 7.40 -5.98
N PHE A 40 16.41 6.25 -6.26
CA PHE A 40 15.54 6.04 -7.42
C PHE A 40 14.22 6.83 -7.30
N LEU A 41 13.64 6.88 -6.09
CA LEU A 41 12.35 7.53 -5.84
C LEU A 41 12.47 9.05 -5.64
N GLN A 42 13.63 9.55 -5.22
CA GLN A 42 13.83 10.97 -4.93
C GLN A 42 13.39 11.91 -6.07
N PRO A 43 13.76 11.68 -7.35
CA PRO A 43 13.30 12.55 -8.42
C PRO A 43 11.77 12.57 -8.56
N ILE A 44 11.10 11.45 -8.31
CA ILE A 44 9.63 11.38 -8.37
C ILE A 44 9.03 12.22 -7.23
N ILE A 45 9.55 12.09 -6.02
CA ILE A 45 9.12 12.87 -4.84
C ILE A 45 9.31 14.36 -5.08
N ASP A 46 10.48 14.76 -5.59
CA ASP A 46 10.81 16.17 -5.85
C ASP A 46 9.85 16.76 -6.89
N ASN A 47 9.59 16.05 -7.99
CA ASN A 47 8.65 16.50 -9.02
C ASN A 47 7.21 16.60 -8.48
N LEU A 48 6.75 15.64 -7.68
CA LEU A 48 5.42 15.71 -7.05
C LEU A 48 5.31 16.90 -6.10
N ASN A 49 6.33 17.13 -5.27
CA ASN A 49 6.38 18.29 -4.38
C ASN A 49 6.37 19.62 -5.17
N GLN A 50 7.10 19.69 -6.28
CA GLN A 50 7.07 20.86 -7.18
C GLN A 50 5.67 21.08 -7.75
N LEU A 51 4.99 20.04 -8.22
CA LEU A 51 3.61 20.12 -8.72
C LEU A 51 2.61 20.54 -7.63
N GLN A 52 2.85 20.14 -6.39
CA GLN A 52 2.00 20.52 -5.24
C GLN A 52 2.20 21.98 -4.83
N VAL A 53 3.45 22.45 -4.76
CA VAL A 53 3.77 23.81 -4.31
C VAL A 53 3.52 24.83 -5.41
N ASN A 54 4.11 24.58 -6.58
CA ASN A 54 4.17 25.52 -7.69
C ASN A 54 3.07 25.30 -8.74
N GLY A 55 2.48 24.11 -8.84
CA GLY A 55 1.48 23.81 -9.86
C GLY A 55 2.00 23.87 -11.28
N LEU A 56 1.08 23.87 -12.24
CA LEU A 56 1.34 24.05 -13.68
C LEU A 56 0.45 25.15 -14.24
N PHE A 57 0.97 25.90 -15.22
CA PHE A 57 0.16 26.82 -16.03
C PHE A 57 -0.23 26.13 -17.34
N ILE A 58 -1.52 25.90 -17.53
CA ILE A 58 -2.08 25.23 -18.70
C ILE A 58 -3.19 26.10 -19.27
N ASN A 59 -3.06 26.53 -20.53
CA ASN A 59 -4.06 27.35 -21.23
C ASN A 59 -4.54 28.58 -20.45
N GLY A 60 -3.62 29.28 -19.77
CA GLY A 60 -3.94 30.48 -18.98
C GLY A 60 -4.51 30.20 -17.58
N VAL A 61 -4.67 28.93 -17.20
CA VAL A 61 -5.15 28.53 -15.87
C VAL A 61 -3.98 27.97 -15.05
N HIS A 62 -3.89 28.40 -13.79
CA HIS A 62 -2.95 27.83 -12.82
C HIS A 62 -3.59 26.66 -12.08
N ILE A 63 -3.02 25.47 -12.22
CA ILE A 63 -3.55 24.22 -11.66
C ILE A 63 -2.53 23.68 -10.67
N LYS A 64 -2.96 23.47 -9.43
CA LYS A 64 -2.17 22.77 -8.41
C LYS A 64 -2.60 21.32 -8.31
N PHE A 65 -1.63 20.46 -8.03
CA PHE A 65 -1.86 19.05 -7.83
C PHE A 65 -1.76 18.73 -6.33
N SER A 66 -2.35 17.62 -5.91
CA SER A 66 -2.14 17.06 -4.58
C SER A 66 -1.91 15.56 -4.70
N PHE A 67 -0.93 15.05 -3.96
CA PHE A 67 -0.88 13.62 -3.68
C PHE A 67 -2.13 13.22 -2.89
N SER A 68 -2.72 12.08 -3.26
CA SER A 68 -3.86 11.49 -2.57
C SER A 68 -3.43 10.21 -1.85
N THR A 69 -3.10 9.16 -2.61
CA THR A 69 -2.75 7.87 -2.05
C THR A 69 -1.81 7.08 -2.96
N MET A 70 -1.18 6.05 -2.40
CA MET A 70 -0.32 5.13 -3.12
C MET A 70 -0.78 3.68 -2.89
N VAL A 71 -1.41 3.11 -3.92
CA VAL A 71 -1.81 1.70 -3.91
C VAL A 71 -0.63 0.85 -4.36
N ALA A 72 -0.34 -0.21 -3.61
CA ALA A 72 0.70 -1.17 -3.92
C ALA A 72 0.35 -2.52 -3.29
N ASP A 73 0.87 -3.59 -3.89
CA ASP A 73 0.80 -4.92 -3.27
C ASP A 73 1.39 -4.92 -1.85
N ASN A 74 1.07 -5.94 -1.06
CA ASN A 74 1.46 -5.99 0.34
C ASN A 74 2.98 -5.86 0.56
N LEU A 75 3.80 -6.47 -0.29
CA LEU A 75 5.25 -6.44 -0.14
C LEU A 75 5.80 -5.05 -0.48
N ALA A 76 5.37 -4.47 -1.60
CA ALA A 76 5.76 -3.15 -2.04
C ALA A 76 5.32 -2.07 -1.04
N ALA A 77 4.09 -2.13 -0.52
CA ALA A 77 3.60 -1.22 0.52
C ALA A 77 4.46 -1.29 1.79
N HIS A 78 4.85 -2.50 2.22
CA HIS A 78 5.76 -2.65 3.36
C HIS A 78 7.15 -2.05 3.10
N VAL A 79 7.70 -2.25 1.90
CA VAL A 79 8.98 -1.64 1.50
C VAL A 79 8.89 -0.12 1.50
N ILE A 80 7.81 0.44 0.95
CA ILE A 80 7.62 1.88 0.83
C ILE A 80 7.45 2.51 2.22
N GLY A 81 6.56 1.95 3.05
CA GLY A 81 6.25 2.44 4.39
C GLY A 81 7.32 2.18 5.45
N GLY A 82 8.36 1.39 5.14
CA GLY A 82 9.43 1.08 6.10
C GLY A 82 9.11 -0.02 7.12
N PHE A 83 8.05 -0.79 6.88
CA PHE A 83 7.65 -1.89 7.74
C PHE A 83 8.55 -3.13 7.56
N GLN A 84 8.44 -4.09 8.49
CA GLN A 84 9.14 -5.37 8.35
C GLN A 84 8.64 -6.16 7.16
N LEU A 85 9.53 -6.92 6.53
CA LEU A 85 9.23 -7.78 5.37
C LEU A 85 9.06 -9.25 5.77
N ASN A 86 9.22 -9.58 7.05
CA ASN A 86 8.90 -10.90 7.58
C ASN A 86 7.43 -10.94 7.99
N PHE A 87 6.62 -11.66 7.22
CA PHE A 87 5.19 -11.82 7.48
C PHE A 87 4.87 -12.98 8.43
N ASN A 88 5.91 -13.67 8.92
CA ASN A 88 5.80 -14.86 9.76
C ASN A 88 6.24 -14.65 11.22
N SER A 89 6.38 -13.39 11.65
CA SER A 89 6.76 -13.07 13.03
C SER A 89 6.32 -11.66 13.47
N GLY A 90 6.25 -11.45 14.78
CA GLY A 90 6.01 -10.13 15.38
C GLY A 90 4.73 -9.44 14.88
N TYR A 91 4.78 -8.11 14.80
CA TYR A 91 3.68 -7.29 14.27
C TYR A 91 3.81 -7.13 12.76
N PHE A 92 3.24 -8.06 12.01
CA PHE A 92 3.40 -8.13 10.56
C PHE A 92 2.41 -7.26 9.79
N CYS A 93 1.35 -6.73 10.42
CA CYS A 93 0.33 -5.93 9.76
C CYS A 93 0.69 -4.44 9.75
N ARG A 94 0.52 -3.77 8.60
CA ARG A 94 0.67 -2.30 8.45
C ARG A 94 -0.51 -1.48 8.96
N ARG A 95 -1.64 -2.12 9.31
CA ARG A 95 -2.86 -1.44 9.77
C ARG A 95 -3.19 -1.63 11.24
N CYS A 96 -2.79 -2.74 11.86
CA CYS A 96 -3.06 -3.00 13.26
C CYS A 96 -1.87 -3.64 13.97
N TYR A 97 -1.95 -3.64 15.30
CA TYR A 97 -0.98 -4.28 16.19
C TYR A 97 -1.35 -5.74 16.50
N ILE A 98 -1.71 -6.51 15.47
CA ILE A 98 -1.87 -7.97 15.63
C ILE A 98 -0.50 -8.65 15.55
N LYS A 99 -0.24 -9.59 16.47
CA LYS A 99 0.95 -10.44 16.43
C LYS A 99 0.70 -11.63 15.53
N TYR A 100 1.76 -12.13 14.90
CA TYR A 100 1.69 -13.34 14.08
C TYR A 100 1.14 -14.55 14.85
N ALA A 101 1.49 -14.69 16.14
CA ALA A 101 0.99 -15.77 17.01
C ALA A 101 -0.55 -15.74 17.17
N ASP A 102 -1.15 -14.57 17.04
CA ASP A 102 -2.57 -14.31 17.31
C ASP A 102 -3.42 -14.24 16.04
N LYS A 103 -2.83 -14.43 14.86
CA LYS A 103 -3.48 -14.19 13.55
C LYS A 103 -4.72 -15.05 13.27
N ASN A 104 -4.81 -16.21 13.93
CA ASN A 104 -5.90 -17.17 13.76
C ASN A 104 -6.94 -17.08 14.88
N LEU A 105 -6.80 -16.15 15.83
CA LEU A 105 -7.80 -15.95 16.86
C LEU A 105 -9.12 -15.47 16.24
N PRO A 106 -10.27 -15.88 16.77
CA PRO A 106 -11.56 -15.36 16.34
C PRO A 106 -11.59 -13.83 16.41
N ILE A 107 -12.26 -13.17 15.46
CA ILE A 107 -12.30 -11.69 15.34
C ILE A 107 -12.70 -11.01 16.68
N LEU A 108 -13.61 -11.61 17.42
CA LEU A 108 -14.07 -11.14 18.73
C LEU A 108 -12.96 -11.16 19.81
N MET A 109 -11.99 -12.06 19.68
CA MET A 109 -10.84 -12.22 20.57
C MET A 109 -9.59 -11.52 20.04
N SER A 110 -9.52 -11.29 18.73
CA SER A 110 -8.37 -10.70 18.04
C SER A 110 -8.50 -9.20 17.80
N LYS A 111 -9.21 -8.48 18.68
CA LYS A 111 -9.46 -7.03 18.54
C LYS A 111 -8.17 -6.25 18.77
N ALA A 112 -7.30 -6.30 17.76
CA ALA A 112 -6.03 -5.61 17.76
C ALA A 112 -6.25 -4.12 17.53
N ASP A 113 -5.53 -3.30 18.29
CA ASP A 113 -5.56 -1.86 18.11
C ASP A 113 -5.08 -1.48 16.71
N THR A 114 -5.73 -0.49 16.13
CA THR A 114 -5.35 0.07 14.83
C THR A 114 -4.12 0.96 15.03
N ARG A 115 -3.18 0.91 14.08
CA ARG A 115 -2.03 1.81 14.08
C ARG A 115 -2.49 3.24 13.83
N THR A 116 -1.96 4.18 14.60
CA THR A 116 -2.20 5.61 14.38
C THR A 116 -0.92 6.27 13.84
N SER A 117 -1.06 7.40 13.14
CA SER A 117 0.10 8.17 12.69
C SER A 117 0.96 8.65 13.87
N THR A 118 0.32 9.09 14.95
CA THR A 118 1.01 9.54 16.16
C THR A 118 1.82 8.43 16.81
N ASP A 119 1.29 7.20 16.91
CA ASP A 119 2.04 6.08 17.48
C ASP A 119 3.19 5.67 16.57
N HIS A 120 2.95 5.64 15.26
CA HIS A 120 3.98 5.37 14.26
C HIS A 120 5.17 6.34 14.40
N ASP A 121 4.92 7.64 14.49
CA ASP A 121 5.98 8.65 14.59
C ASP A 121 6.78 8.53 15.90
N LYS A 122 6.09 8.31 17.03
CA LYS A 122 6.75 8.02 18.32
C LYS A 122 7.64 6.78 18.25
N PHE A 123 7.22 5.73 17.54
CA PHE A 123 8.04 4.53 17.37
C PHE A 123 9.24 4.78 16.48
N ILE A 124 9.10 5.57 15.41
CA ILE A 124 10.22 5.97 14.57
C ILE A 124 11.26 6.75 15.39
N GLU A 125 10.83 7.70 16.22
CA GLU A 125 11.73 8.47 17.10
C GLU A 125 12.50 7.56 18.07
N LYS A 126 11.81 6.64 18.74
CA LYS A 126 12.43 5.66 19.64
C LYS A 126 13.41 4.75 18.92
N MET A 127 13.05 4.25 17.74
CA MET A 127 13.92 3.40 16.92
C MET A 127 15.21 4.13 16.50
N ILE A 128 15.15 5.43 16.21
CA ILE A 128 16.35 6.22 15.88
C ILE A 128 17.26 6.35 17.10
N GLN A 129 16.70 6.49 18.29
CA GLN A 129 17.45 6.56 19.55
C GLN A 129 18.03 5.19 19.95
N ASN A 130 17.29 4.10 19.67
CA ASN A 130 17.66 2.74 20.03
C ASN A 130 17.33 1.74 18.89
N PRO A 131 18.29 1.44 18.01
CA PRO A 131 18.08 0.56 16.86
C PRO A 131 17.62 -0.86 17.20
N TYR A 132 17.89 -1.34 18.43
CA TYR A 132 17.43 -2.66 18.89
C TYR A 132 15.89 -2.75 19.04
N GLU A 133 15.18 -1.62 19.03
CA GLU A 133 13.71 -1.59 19.11
C GLU A 133 13.00 -1.82 17.77
N SER A 134 13.75 -1.83 16.66
CA SER A 134 13.23 -1.88 15.29
C SER A 134 12.27 -3.07 15.00
N PRO A 135 12.51 -4.32 15.43
CA PRO A 135 11.51 -5.37 15.20
C PRO A 135 10.34 -5.36 16.20
N LEU A 136 10.40 -4.60 17.30
CA LEU A 136 9.41 -4.71 18.39
C LEU A 136 8.00 -4.32 17.95
N MET A 137 7.83 -3.44 16.95
CA MET A 137 6.52 -2.99 16.45
C MET A 137 6.35 -3.17 14.94
N GLY A 138 7.20 -4.00 14.32
CA GLY A 138 7.15 -4.28 12.89
C GLY A 138 7.54 -3.10 11.99
N ILE A 139 8.27 -2.11 12.51
CA ILE A 139 8.74 -0.92 11.78
C ILE A 139 10.27 -0.97 11.71
N THR A 140 10.81 -1.15 10.51
CA THR A 140 12.27 -1.36 10.34
C THR A 140 13.05 -0.09 10.06
N ARG A 141 12.39 0.93 9.51
CA ARG A 141 13.01 2.18 9.07
C ARG A 141 11.96 3.27 8.82
N LYS A 142 12.42 4.49 8.55
CA LYS A 142 11.58 5.54 7.98
C LYS A 142 11.12 5.20 6.56
N SER A 143 9.96 5.72 6.19
CA SER A 143 9.41 5.59 4.84
C SER A 143 10.36 6.12 3.78
N THR A 144 10.35 5.48 2.62
CA THR A 144 11.10 5.97 1.45
C THR A 144 10.46 7.24 0.86
N PHE A 145 9.17 7.47 1.13
CA PHE A 145 8.39 8.63 0.71
C PHE A 145 8.19 9.67 1.83
N GLU A 146 8.99 9.63 2.90
CA GLU A 146 8.85 10.55 4.05
C GLU A 146 8.88 12.05 3.67
N GLN A 147 9.52 12.40 2.54
CA GLN A 147 9.66 13.77 2.06
C GLN A 147 8.52 14.23 1.14
N LEU A 148 7.62 13.33 0.74
CA LEU A 148 6.47 13.67 -0.09
C LEU A 148 5.43 14.41 0.76
N ILE A 149 5.06 15.63 0.35
CA ILE A 149 4.10 16.46 1.08
C ILE A 149 2.73 15.75 1.11
N GLY A 150 2.19 15.54 2.32
CA GLY A 150 0.92 14.86 2.53
C GLY A 150 1.01 13.33 2.59
N PHE A 151 2.21 12.75 2.45
CA PHE A 151 2.41 11.31 2.60
C PHE A 151 2.62 10.92 4.07
N HIS A 152 1.88 9.92 4.53
CA HIS A 152 2.15 9.24 5.80
C HIS A 152 1.92 7.73 5.63
N PRO A 153 2.84 6.82 6.04
CA PRO A 153 2.70 5.37 5.81
C PRO A 153 1.38 4.77 6.28
N ILE A 154 0.83 5.25 7.39
CA ILE A 154 -0.42 4.76 7.97
C ILE A 154 -1.66 5.25 7.19
N MET A 155 -1.59 6.43 6.58
CA MET A 155 -2.75 7.06 5.91
C MET A 155 -2.74 6.87 4.39
N SER A 156 -1.55 6.81 3.80
CA SER A 156 -1.33 6.92 2.36
C SER A 156 -1.05 5.59 1.66
N LEU A 157 -1.06 4.47 2.39
CA LEU A 157 -0.82 3.11 1.86
C LEU A 157 -2.01 2.18 2.12
N PRO A 158 -3.11 2.33 1.35
CA PRO A 158 -4.30 1.52 1.50
C PRO A 158 -4.06 0.05 1.15
N GLY A 159 -5.12 -0.75 1.29
CA GLY A 159 -5.15 -2.14 0.80
C GLY A 159 -5.21 -2.09 -0.71
N ASP A 160 -4.63 -3.09 -1.35
CA ASP A 160 -4.72 -3.21 -2.79
C ASP A 160 -6.01 -3.98 -3.10
N LEU A 161 -7.05 -3.29 -3.57
CA LEU A 161 -8.34 -3.92 -3.84
C LEU A 161 -8.20 -5.07 -4.86
N MET A 162 -7.30 -4.95 -5.84
CA MET A 162 -7.08 -5.99 -6.83
C MET A 162 -6.45 -7.22 -6.17
N HIS A 163 -5.29 -7.06 -5.52
CA HIS A 163 -4.57 -8.20 -4.95
C HIS A 163 -5.25 -8.78 -3.70
N ASP A 164 -5.78 -7.93 -2.82
CA ASP A 164 -6.33 -8.36 -1.53
C ASP A 164 -7.77 -8.89 -1.68
N PHE A 165 -8.61 -8.27 -2.52
CA PHE A 165 -10.02 -8.64 -2.66
C PHE A 165 -10.30 -9.44 -3.94
N ILE A 166 -9.98 -8.90 -5.12
CA ILE A 166 -10.36 -9.53 -6.40
C ILE A 166 -9.58 -10.83 -6.62
N GLU A 167 -8.27 -10.83 -6.36
CA GLU A 167 -7.41 -12.01 -6.49
C GLU A 167 -7.35 -12.83 -5.20
N GLY A 168 -7.56 -12.20 -4.04
CA GLY A 168 -7.49 -12.85 -2.73
C GLY A 168 -8.81 -13.50 -2.30
N ILE A 169 -9.73 -12.69 -1.77
CA ILE A 169 -10.94 -13.20 -1.10
C ILE A 169 -12.01 -13.69 -2.10
N CYS A 170 -12.21 -12.94 -3.18
CA CYS A 170 -13.30 -13.20 -4.14
C CYS A 170 -13.27 -14.63 -4.71
N PRO A 171 -12.12 -15.18 -5.17
CA PRO A 171 -12.07 -16.54 -5.71
C PRO A 171 -12.42 -17.61 -4.67
N LEU A 172 -12.03 -17.39 -3.39
CA LEU A 172 -12.34 -18.32 -2.30
C LEU A 172 -13.85 -18.38 -2.03
N VAL A 173 -14.49 -17.22 -1.97
CA VAL A 173 -15.95 -17.11 -1.74
C VAL A 173 -16.71 -17.68 -2.93
N MET A 174 -16.33 -17.32 -4.15
CA MET A 174 -16.96 -17.84 -5.37
C MET A 174 -16.82 -19.36 -5.45
N MET A 175 -15.66 -19.91 -5.12
CA MET A 175 -15.46 -21.36 -5.09
C MET A 175 -16.33 -22.06 -4.04
N ALA A 176 -16.50 -21.47 -2.86
CA ALA A 176 -17.38 -22.02 -1.82
C ALA A 176 -18.84 -22.03 -2.28
N ILE A 177 -19.31 -20.94 -2.89
CA ILE A 177 -20.67 -20.82 -3.44
C ILE A 177 -20.88 -21.84 -4.56
N LEU A 178 -19.96 -21.94 -5.52
CA LEU A 178 -20.06 -22.89 -6.63
C LEU A 178 -20.07 -24.35 -6.15
N LYS A 179 -19.24 -24.69 -5.15
CA LYS A 179 -19.25 -26.02 -4.52
C LYS A 179 -20.60 -26.33 -3.88
N GLN A 180 -21.18 -25.37 -3.17
CA GLN A 180 -22.51 -25.54 -2.54
C GLN A 180 -23.62 -25.64 -3.59
N ALA A 181 -23.60 -24.79 -4.62
CA ALA A 181 -24.58 -24.84 -5.70
C ALA A 181 -24.50 -26.18 -6.47
N SER A 182 -23.29 -26.71 -6.68
CA SER A 182 -23.08 -28.02 -7.30
C SER A 182 -23.59 -29.17 -6.42
N SER A 183 -23.33 -29.14 -5.11
CA SER A 183 -23.84 -30.16 -4.18
C SER A 183 -25.38 -30.17 -4.12
N MET A 184 -26.00 -29.01 -4.28
CA MET A 184 -27.44 -28.83 -4.42
C MET A 184 -27.98 -29.10 -5.82
N ARG A 185 -27.13 -29.46 -6.80
CA ARG A 185 -27.45 -29.69 -8.21
C ARG A 185 -28.10 -28.48 -8.91
N LEU A 186 -27.82 -27.26 -8.45
CA LEU A 186 -28.28 -26.01 -9.07
C LEU A 186 -27.42 -25.61 -10.27
N VAL A 187 -26.17 -26.09 -10.30
CA VAL A 187 -25.22 -25.87 -11.39
C VAL A 187 -24.47 -27.17 -11.70
N THR A 188 -24.22 -27.40 -12.99
CA THR A 188 -23.37 -28.49 -13.48
C THR A 188 -22.22 -27.89 -14.27
N TYR A 189 -21.09 -28.59 -14.34
CA TYR A 189 -20.05 -28.22 -15.31
C TYR A 189 -20.63 -28.46 -16.71
N GLY A 190 -20.77 -27.38 -17.50
CA GLY A 190 -21.08 -27.51 -18.91
C GLY A 190 -19.89 -28.12 -19.65
N GLU A 191 -20.15 -28.94 -20.67
CA GLU A 191 -19.12 -29.34 -21.61
C GLU A 191 -18.59 -28.07 -22.32
N ILE A 192 -17.26 -27.88 -22.32
CA ILE A 192 -16.57 -26.78 -23.00
C ILE A 192 -16.31 -27.18 -24.44
#